data_AF-A0A7S1QAY2-F1
#
_entry.id   AF-A0A7S1QAY2-F1
#
_cell.length_a   1.000
_cell.length_b   1.000
_cell.length_c   1.000
_cell.angle_alpha   90.00
_cell.angle_beta   90.00
_cell.angle_gamma   90.00
#
_symmetry.space_group_name_H-M   'P 1'
#
loop_
_entity.id
_entity.type
_entity.pdbx_description
1 polymer ?
#
loop_
_entity_poly.entity_id
_entity_poly.type
_entity_poly.pdbx_seq_one_letter_code
_entity_poly.pdbx_strand_id
1 'polypeptide(L)'
;MADSELTPEEQAAANRALARRQRKQEEEEEQMIRESGGDENVTVCIRVRPFNRRELELQKQSGETYIRSVIEMPEGMGGKVVCLEKNGENYSVVEEFGYTKSFWSISEDQQPYPFAPVTQEDVFEAVGIPVLKYAFAGFHNCVFAYGQTGSGKTHTMMGDFNANGGSLEGVPGIIPQLCKELFERIERRLEHPEKDIVRTIDVKLSAIEIYNEQVRDLFYRSTPGRTKNTVMKVRKHPTEGAFVDQLAVLNPKSWVECLKLIEAGVSERTVAATLMNSESSRSHSVFQITLTQKESIHIRSDDPNDRFSKPVTNTRVSRINLVDLAGSERVKKSGAQGQNLKEAATINQSLSTLKKVIDALVTNSREPNPKKHIIIPFRESMLTMLLSHSLGGNSKTTMIACVSPHHDNQEETLLTLRYANRAKGIVNHTKINEDDAAKKAL
;
A
#
# COMPACT_ATOMS: atom_id res chain seq x y z
N MET A 1 23.45 -6.30 -49.54
CA MET A 1 22.19 -6.85 -48.99
C MET A 1 21.38 -5.64 -48.60
N ALA A 2 20.33 -5.33 -49.36
CA ALA A 2 19.51 -4.15 -49.14
C ALA A 2 18.49 -4.48 -48.05
N ASP A 3 18.51 -3.73 -46.95
CA ASP A 3 17.41 -3.71 -45.99
C ASP A 3 16.17 -3.21 -46.72
N SER A 4 15.16 -4.06 -46.87
CA SER A 4 13.87 -3.66 -47.41
C SER A 4 13.13 -2.87 -46.33
N GLU A 5 13.20 -1.54 -46.40
CA GLU A 5 12.35 -0.67 -45.58
C GLU A 5 10.87 -0.96 -45.91
N LEU A 6 10.10 -1.31 -44.87
CA LEU A 6 8.65 -1.51 -44.96
C LEU A 6 8.00 -0.24 -45.51
N THR A 7 7.05 -0.40 -46.42
CA THR A 7 6.28 0.74 -46.92
C THR A 7 5.45 1.37 -45.79
N PRO A 8 5.09 2.67 -45.86
CA PRO A 8 4.27 3.33 -44.85
C PRO A 8 2.93 2.62 -44.56
N GLU A 9 2.33 1.97 -45.56
CA GLU A 9 1.12 1.15 -45.38
C GLU A 9 1.39 -0.15 -44.63
N GLU A 10 2.48 -0.84 -44.93
CA GLU A 10 2.89 -2.06 -44.21
C GLU A 10 3.26 -1.76 -42.76
N GLN A 11 3.95 -0.64 -42.50
CA GLN A 11 4.26 -0.15 -41.16
C GLN A 11 2.97 0.17 -40.38
N ALA A 12 1.98 0.83 -41.02
CA ALA A 12 0.69 1.15 -40.41
C ALA A 12 -0.16 -0.11 -40.15
N ALA A 13 -0.07 -1.13 -41.01
CA ALA A 13 -0.74 -2.41 -40.81
C ALA A 13 -0.10 -3.21 -39.68
N ALA A 14 1.24 -3.25 -39.60
CA ALA A 14 1.98 -3.88 -38.51
C ALA A 14 1.66 -3.24 -37.15
N ASN A 15 1.63 -1.90 -37.09
CA ASN A 15 1.27 -1.16 -35.88
C ASN A 15 -0.18 -1.46 -35.43
N ARG A 16 -1.13 -1.56 -36.38
CA ARG A 16 -2.52 -1.95 -36.07
C ARG A 16 -2.63 -3.40 -35.58
N ALA A 17 -1.86 -4.31 -36.16
CA ALA A 17 -1.82 -5.71 -35.74
C ALA A 17 -1.22 -5.86 -34.33
N LEU A 18 -0.14 -5.13 -34.04
CA LEU A 18 0.49 -5.08 -32.72
C LEU A 18 -0.49 -4.53 -31.67
N ALA A 19 -1.14 -3.40 -31.96
CA ALA A 19 -2.13 -2.80 -31.06
C ALA A 19 -3.33 -3.72 -30.79
N ARG A 20 -3.81 -4.46 -31.81
CA ARG A 20 -4.86 -5.47 -31.63
C ARG A 20 -4.41 -6.63 -30.73
N ARG A 21 -3.17 -7.10 -30.91
CA ARG A 21 -2.62 -8.19 -30.09
C ARG A 21 -2.43 -7.77 -28.64
N GLN A 22 -1.93 -6.55 -28.41
CA GLN A 22 -1.80 -5.97 -27.07
C GLN A 22 -3.16 -5.84 -26.39
N ARG A 23 -4.18 -5.30 -27.07
CA ARG A 23 -5.54 -5.22 -26.55
C ARG A 23 -6.12 -6.56 -26.16
N LYS A 24 -5.98 -7.57 -27.03
CA LYS A 24 -6.48 -8.92 -26.73
C LYS A 24 -5.80 -9.51 -25.48
N GLN A 25 -4.50 -9.30 -25.35
CA GLN A 25 -3.75 -9.75 -24.17
C GLN A 25 -4.18 -9.00 -22.90
N GLU A 26 -4.41 -7.69 -22.99
CA GLU A 26 -4.95 -6.89 -21.88
C GLU A 26 -6.37 -7.32 -21.48
N GLU A 27 -7.23 -7.65 -22.44
CA GLU A 27 -8.60 -8.16 -22.20
C GLU A 27 -8.57 -9.53 -21.51
N GLU A 28 -7.75 -10.46 -22.00
CA GLU A 28 -7.56 -11.79 -21.38
C GLU A 28 -7.01 -11.65 -19.95
N GLU A 29 -6.05 -10.76 -19.74
CA GLU A 29 -5.50 -10.47 -18.42
C GLU A 29 -6.54 -9.83 -17.49
N GLU A 30 -7.33 -8.87 -17.98
CA GLU A 30 -8.45 -8.27 -17.25
C GLU A 30 -9.48 -9.32 -16.83
N GLN A 31 -9.83 -10.24 -17.73
CA GLN A 31 -10.77 -11.31 -17.41
C GLN A 31 -10.23 -12.23 -16.30
N MET A 32 -8.98 -12.67 -16.41
CA MET A 32 -8.35 -13.48 -15.35
C MET A 32 -8.33 -12.75 -14.00
N ILE A 33 -8.05 -11.43 -13.99
CA ILE A 33 -8.08 -10.64 -12.76
C ILE A 33 -9.50 -10.58 -12.18
N ARG A 34 -10.52 -10.39 -13.02
CA ARG A 34 -11.91 -10.32 -12.56
C ARG A 34 -12.36 -11.64 -11.93
N GLU A 35 -11.88 -12.76 -12.47
CA GLU A 35 -12.11 -14.11 -11.94
C GLU A 35 -11.28 -14.43 -10.69
N SER A 36 -10.25 -13.63 -10.37
CA SER A 36 -9.41 -13.77 -9.16
C SER A 36 -10.07 -13.30 -7.84
N GLY A 37 -11.37 -13.00 -7.88
CA GLY A 37 -12.15 -12.71 -6.68
C GLY A 37 -12.37 -13.95 -5.81
N GLY A 38 -12.65 -13.73 -4.53
CA GLY A 38 -12.88 -14.80 -3.55
C GLY A 38 -11.95 -14.70 -2.35
N ASP A 39 -11.79 -15.84 -1.69
CA ASP A 39 -11.00 -16.00 -0.47
C ASP A 39 -9.52 -16.02 -0.81
N GLU A 40 -8.77 -15.04 -0.33
CA GLU A 40 -7.34 -14.95 -0.56
C GLU A 40 -6.57 -14.55 0.71
N ASN A 41 -5.34 -15.03 0.82
CA ASN A 41 -4.47 -14.65 1.90
C ASN A 41 -3.86 -13.26 1.69
N VAL A 42 -3.62 -12.54 2.78
CA VAL A 42 -2.84 -11.30 2.74
C VAL A 42 -1.45 -11.57 2.15
N THR A 43 -1.05 -10.74 1.18
CA THR A 43 0.30 -10.76 0.62
C THR A 43 1.26 -10.15 1.64
N VAL A 44 2.34 -10.85 1.98
CA VAL A 44 3.31 -10.38 2.97
C VAL A 44 4.68 -10.31 2.34
N CYS A 45 5.25 -9.11 2.32
CA CYS A 45 6.58 -8.82 1.82
C CYS A 45 7.48 -8.38 2.98
N ILE A 46 8.73 -8.84 3.00
CA ILE A 46 9.74 -8.35 3.95
C ILE A 46 10.68 -7.40 3.21
N ARG A 47 11.02 -6.25 3.80
CA ARG A 47 12.05 -5.36 3.27
C ARG A 47 13.13 -5.10 4.30
N VAL A 48 14.36 -5.49 3.97
CA VAL A 48 15.56 -5.17 4.75
C VAL A 48 16.16 -3.89 4.17
N ARG A 49 16.26 -2.85 4.99
CA ARG A 49 16.94 -1.60 4.60
C ARG A 49 18.48 -1.76 4.65
N PRO A 50 19.25 -0.91 3.97
CA PRO A 50 20.69 -0.80 4.23
C PRO A 50 20.98 -0.41 5.68
N PHE A 51 22.23 -0.62 6.12
CA PHE A 51 22.72 -0.09 7.40
C PHE A 51 22.63 1.44 7.42
N ASN A 52 22.16 2.00 8.53
CA ASN A 52 22.06 3.45 8.67
C ASN A 52 23.39 4.05 9.14
N ARG A 53 23.49 5.37 9.09
CA ARG A 53 24.71 6.10 9.48
C ARG A 53 25.21 5.75 10.89
N ARG A 54 24.31 5.65 11.87
CA ARG A 54 24.67 5.30 13.26
C ARG A 54 25.24 3.89 13.36
N GLU A 55 24.64 2.93 12.66
CA GLU A 55 25.07 1.53 12.64
C GLU A 55 26.46 1.41 11.99
N LEU A 56 26.70 2.14 10.89
CA LEU A 56 28.01 2.22 10.25
C LEU A 56 29.07 2.93 11.12
N GLU A 57 28.67 3.93 11.91
CA GLU A 57 29.57 4.59 12.87
C GLU A 57 29.96 3.67 14.04
N LEU A 58 29.01 2.87 14.54
CA LEU A 58 29.26 1.86 15.58
C LEU A 58 30.25 0.78 15.11
N GLN A 59 30.14 0.35 13.85
CA GLN A 59 31.13 -0.53 13.23
C GLN A 59 32.54 0.08 13.22
N LYS A 60 32.66 1.34 12.82
CA LYS A 60 33.98 2.01 12.78
C LYS A 60 34.60 2.08 14.17
N GLN A 61 33.78 2.22 15.22
CA GLN A 61 34.23 2.26 16.61
C GLN A 61 34.63 0.88 17.15
N SER A 62 33.95 -0.19 16.71
CA SER A 62 34.29 -1.56 17.12
C SER A 62 35.54 -2.12 16.42
N GLY A 63 35.99 -1.47 15.34
CA GLY A 63 37.13 -1.94 14.53
C GLY A 63 36.78 -3.12 13.62
N GLU A 64 35.50 -3.48 13.51
CA GLU A 64 35.03 -4.55 12.63
C GLU A 64 35.15 -4.13 11.15
N THR A 65 35.89 -4.90 10.34
CA THR A 65 36.06 -4.64 8.90
C THR A 65 34.74 -4.78 8.12
N TYR A 66 33.79 -5.57 8.63
CA TYR A 66 32.52 -5.86 7.99
C TYR A 66 31.38 -5.99 9.02
N ILE A 67 30.23 -5.36 8.75
CA ILE A 67 29.00 -5.60 9.53
C ILE A 67 28.22 -6.73 8.88
N ARG A 68 28.10 -7.85 9.59
CA ARG A 68 27.18 -8.91 9.18
C ARG A 68 25.75 -8.56 9.58
N SER A 69 24.84 -8.70 8.61
CA SER A 69 23.40 -8.57 8.84
C SER A 69 22.88 -9.70 9.75
N VAL A 70 21.97 -9.38 10.68
CA VAL A 70 21.20 -10.40 11.42
C VAL A 70 20.06 -11.01 10.61
N ILE A 71 19.90 -10.60 9.36
CA ILE A 71 18.98 -11.19 8.40
C ILE A 71 19.74 -11.74 7.21
N GLU A 72 19.29 -12.87 6.70
CA GLU A 72 19.75 -13.49 5.47
C GLU A 72 18.56 -13.76 4.52
N MET A 73 18.75 -13.54 3.23
CA MET A 73 17.74 -13.75 2.17
C MET A 73 18.37 -14.54 1.01
N PRO A 74 18.65 -15.85 1.20
CA PRO A 74 19.46 -16.63 0.27
C PRO A 74 18.86 -16.76 -1.13
N GLU A 75 17.54 -16.56 -1.27
CA GLU A 75 16.79 -16.68 -2.53
C GLU A 75 16.41 -15.31 -3.13
N GLY A 76 17.02 -14.22 -2.67
CA GLY A 76 16.73 -12.86 -3.14
C GLY A 76 15.25 -12.50 -2.93
N MET A 77 14.50 -12.35 -4.02
CA MET A 77 13.06 -12.05 -3.98
C MET A 77 12.13 -13.25 -3.77
N GLY A 78 12.67 -14.46 -3.55
CA GLY A 78 11.91 -15.70 -3.37
C GLY A 78 11.10 -15.83 -2.08
N GLY A 79 11.23 -14.88 -1.13
CA GLY A 79 10.45 -14.84 0.09
C GLY A 79 11.04 -15.61 1.27
N LYS A 80 12.14 -16.36 1.07
CA LYS A 80 12.87 -17.01 2.17
C LYS A 80 13.68 -15.97 2.96
N VAL A 81 13.45 -15.92 4.27
CA VAL A 81 14.14 -15.02 5.21
C VAL A 81 14.61 -15.80 6.43
N VAL A 82 15.89 -15.68 6.76
CA VAL A 82 16.51 -16.31 7.92
C VAL A 82 16.90 -15.23 8.91
N CYS A 83 16.48 -15.36 10.17
CA CYS A 83 16.88 -14.46 11.25
C CYS A 83 18.01 -15.09 12.06
N LEU A 84 19.05 -14.32 12.31
CA LEU A 84 20.24 -14.71 13.06
C LEU A 84 20.29 -13.98 14.40
N GLU A 85 21.05 -14.55 15.33
CA GLU A 85 21.43 -13.93 16.60
C GLU A 85 22.95 -13.80 16.69
N LYS A 86 23.42 -12.60 17.07
CA LYS A 86 24.84 -12.34 17.32
C LYS A 86 25.18 -12.74 18.76
N ASN A 87 25.98 -13.78 18.91
CA ASN A 87 26.49 -14.28 20.19
C ASN A 87 28.02 -14.12 20.22
N GLY A 88 28.49 -12.97 20.73
CA GLY A 88 29.89 -12.57 20.59
C GLY A 88 30.22 -12.29 19.12
N GLU A 89 31.20 -13.01 18.57
CA GLU A 89 31.55 -12.93 17.13
C GLU A 89 30.75 -13.91 16.26
N ASN A 90 30.06 -14.88 16.88
CA ASN A 90 29.33 -15.93 16.16
C ASN A 90 27.90 -15.49 15.83
N TYR A 91 27.38 -16.02 14.72
CA TYR A 91 25.98 -15.86 14.33
C TYR A 91 25.32 -17.23 14.26
N SER A 92 24.21 -17.40 14.98
CA SER A 92 23.41 -18.62 14.98
C SER A 92 22.02 -18.36 14.43
N VAL A 93 21.48 -19.30 13.66
CA VAL A 93 20.10 -19.22 13.17
C VAL A 93 19.13 -19.29 14.34
N VAL A 94 18.24 -18.31 14.43
CA VAL A 94 17.15 -18.27 15.43
C VAL A 94 15.89 -18.87 14.84
N GLU A 95 15.49 -18.40 13.66
CA GLU A 95 14.23 -18.79 13.03
C GLU A 95 14.29 -18.55 11.52
N GLU A 96 13.65 -19.45 10.75
CA GLU A 96 13.46 -19.32 9.31
C GLU A 96 12.00 -19.04 8.99
N PHE A 97 11.78 -18.19 8.00
CA PHE A 97 10.44 -17.78 7.57
C PHE A 97 10.31 -17.86 6.05
N GLY A 98 9.12 -18.21 5.59
CA GLY A 98 8.74 -18.06 4.17
C GLY A 98 7.65 -17.00 4.03
N TYR A 99 7.86 -16.03 3.15
CA TYR A 99 6.92 -14.94 2.84
C TYR A 99 6.57 -14.93 1.36
N THR A 100 5.69 -14.02 0.93
CA THR A 100 5.34 -13.89 -0.49
C THR A 100 6.51 -13.35 -1.30
N LYS A 101 7.20 -12.33 -0.77
CA LYS A 101 8.43 -11.75 -1.35
C LYS A 101 9.36 -11.24 -0.25
N SER A 102 10.63 -11.12 -0.59
CA SER A 102 11.67 -10.57 0.27
C SER A 102 12.49 -9.55 -0.52
N PHE A 103 12.75 -8.38 0.05
CA PHE A 103 13.43 -7.27 -0.60
C PHE A 103 14.69 -6.96 0.18
N TRP A 104 15.83 -7.26 -0.43
CA TRP A 104 17.14 -7.05 0.15
C TRP A 104 17.76 -5.78 -0.42
N SER A 105 17.85 -4.71 0.39
CA SER A 105 18.39 -3.42 -0.06
C SER A 105 19.77 -3.08 0.52
N ILE A 106 20.49 -4.04 1.12
CA ILE A 106 21.89 -3.80 1.52
C ILE A 106 22.76 -3.80 0.26
N SER A 107 23.71 -2.87 0.19
CA SER A 107 24.57 -2.65 -0.97
C SER A 107 25.47 -3.84 -1.29
N GLU A 108 25.89 -3.95 -2.56
CA GLU A 108 26.69 -5.07 -3.06
C GLU A 108 28.01 -5.26 -2.32
N ASP A 109 28.66 -4.17 -1.94
CA ASP A 109 29.91 -4.15 -1.16
C ASP A 109 29.73 -4.63 0.29
N GLN A 110 28.48 -4.76 0.75
CA GLN A 110 28.13 -5.09 2.12
C GLN A 110 27.34 -6.41 2.25
N GLN A 111 27.21 -7.20 1.19
CA GLN A 111 26.45 -8.46 1.21
C GLN A 111 27.27 -9.66 0.70
N PRO A 112 26.96 -10.88 1.19
CA PRO A 112 27.60 -12.10 0.72
C PRO A 112 26.93 -12.71 -0.53
N TYR A 113 25.94 -12.05 -1.12
CA TYR A 113 25.08 -12.61 -2.16
C TYR A 113 25.42 -12.10 -3.56
N PRO A 114 25.21 -12.92 -4.62
CA PRO A 114 25.52 -12.56 -5.99
C PRO A 114 24.41 -11.75 -6.70
N PHE A 115 23.29 -11.42 -6.04
CA PHE A 115 22.19 -10.67 -6.63
C PHE A 115 22.24 -9.18 -6.29
N ALA A 116 21.74 -8.33 -7.20
CA ALA A 116 21.71 -6.88 -7.02
C ALA A 116 20.75 -6.46 -5.88
N PRO A 117 21.05 -5.35 -5.16
CA PRO A 117 20.16 -4.80 -4.14
C PRO A 117 18.85 -4.32 -4.77
N VAL A 118 17.75 -4.64 -4.11
CA VAL A 118 16.39 -4.24 -4.52
C VAL A 118 16.21 -2.73 -4.33
N THR A 119 15.83 -2.06 -5.41
CA THR A 119 15.56 -0.62 -5.50
C THR A 119 14.12 -0.27 -5.12
N GLN A 120 13.75 1.02 -5.15
CA GLN A 120 12.35 1.42 -5.01
C GLN A 120 11.48 1.02 -6.20
N GLU A 121 12.06 1.05 -7.41
CA GLU A 121 11.36 0.67 -8.64
C GLU A 121 10.97 -0.81 -8.55
N ASP A 122 11.91 -1.68 -8.17
CA ASP A 122 11.65 -3.12 -8.00
C ASP A 122 10.53 -3.39 -6.98
N VAL A 123 10.48 -2.63 -5.88
CA VAL A 123 9.41 -2.74 -4.88
C VAL A 123 8.08 -2.26 -5.45
N PHE A 124 8.08 -1.18 -6.23
CA PHE A 124 6.87 -0.67 -6.89
C PHE A 124 6.36 -1.62 -7.97
N GLU A 125 7.23 -2.19 -8.80
CA GLU A 125 6.86 -3.23 -9.76
C GLU A 125 6.24 -4.45 -9.07
N ALA A 126 6.84 -4.88 -7.95
CA ALA A 126 6.37 -6.05 -7.22
C ALA A 126 5.08 -5.83 -6.41
N VAL A 127 4.75 -4.60 -6.03
CA VAL A 127 3.61 -4.28 -5.13
C VAL A 127 2.64 -3.27 -5.74
N GLY A 128 3.13 -2.13 -6.21
CA GLY A 128 2.33 -1.04 -6.75
C GLY A 128 1.63 -1.38 -8.07
N ILE A 129 2.31 -2.06 -8.99
CA ILE A 129 1.71 -2.49 -10.27
C ILE A 129 0.53 -3.45 -10.06
N PRO A 130 0.65 -4.53 -9.23
CA PRO A 130 -0.51 -5.35 -8.86
C PRO A 130 -1.65 -4.55 -8.23
N VAL A 131 -1.37 -3.60 -7.34
CA VAL A 131 -2.40 -2.75 -6.71
C VAL A 131 -3.19 -1.96 -7.75
N LEU A 132 -2.50 -1.35 -8.72
CA LEU A 132 -3.16 -0.62 -9.80
C LEU A 132 -3.97 -1.56 -10.69
N LYS A 133 -3.40 -2.70 -11.07
CA LYS A 133 -4.10 -3.75 -11.82
C LYS A 133 -5.44 -4.13 -11.17
N TYR A 134 -5.44 -4.41 -9.87
CA TYR A 134 -6.64 -4.75 -9.12
C TYR A 134 -7.61 -3.57 -8.96
N ALA A 135 -7.10 -2.36 -8.75
CA ALA A 135 -7.92 -1.16 -8.63
C ALA A 135 -8.71 -0.86 -9.92
N PHE A 136 -8.06 -0.95 -11.09
CA PHE A 136 -8.74 -0.79 -12.37
C PHE A 136 -9.75 -1.91 -12.65
N ALA A 137 -9.52 -3.12 -12.14
CA ALA A 137 -10.50 -4.21 -12.17
C ALA A 137 -11.66 -4.03 -11.16
N GLY A 138 -11.57 -3.08 -10.23
CA GLY A 138 -12.65 -2.72 -9.29
C GLY A 138 -12.54 -3.34 -7.91
N PHE A 139 -11.42 -3.97 -7.57
CA PHE A 139 -11.14 -4.43 -6.22
C PHE A 139 -10.70 -3.25 -5.35
N HIS A 140 -11.10 -3.27 -4.07
CA HIS A 140 -10.42 -2.44 -3.08
C HIS A 140 -9.03 -3.01 -2.79
N ASN A 141 -8.10 -2.13 -2.44
CA ASN A 141 -6.71 -2.44 -2.17
C ASN A 141 -6.26 -1.78 -0.87
N CYS A 142 -5.33 -2.44 -0.19
CA CYS A 142 -4.64 -1.86 0.95
C CYS A 142 -3.17 -2.24 0.93
N VAL A 143 -2.28 -1.26 1.02
CA VAL A 143 -0.85 -1.46 1.23
C VAL A 143 -0.49 -0.77 2.53
N PHE A 144 0.08 -1.51 3.48
CA PHE A 144 0.54 -0.93 4.73
C PHE A 144 1.98 -1.33 5.05
N ALA A 145 2.79 -0.35 5.45
CA ALA A 145 4.15 -0.58 5.93
C ALA A 145 4.16 -0.71 7.46
N TYR A 146 4.83 -1.74 7.97
CA TYR A 146 4.93 -2.05 9.40
C TYR A 146 6.37 -2.33 9.81
N GLY A 147 6.73 -1.99 11.05
CA GLY A 147 8.06 -2.27 11.63
C GLY A 147 8.52 -1.17 12.59
N GLN A 148 9.66 -1.37 13.23
CA GLN A 148 10.19 -0.40 14.20
C GLN A 148 10.51 0.96 13.55
N THR A 149 10.65 2.00 14.37
CA THR A 149 11.16 3.30 13.95
C THR A 149 12.53 3.17 13.30
N GLY A 150 12.70 3.90 12.19
CA GLY A 150 13.92 3.87 11.41
C GLY A 150 14.11 2.59 10.58
N SER A 151 13.14 1.68 10.49
CA SER A 151 13.26 0.48 9.64
C SER A 151 13.00 0.71 8.15
N GLY A 152 12.54 1.90 7.76
CA GLY A 152 12.31 2.26 6.35
C GLY A 152 10.86 2.25 5.88
N LYS A 153 9.87 2.31 6.79
CA LYS A 153 8.43 2.40 6.43
C LYS A 153 8.11 3.59 5.53
N THR A 154 8.39 4.81 6.01
CA THR A 154 8.16 6.05 5.25
C THR A 154 9.01 6.10 3.97
N HIS A 155 10.25 5.59 3.99
CA HIS A 155 11.04 5.44 2.77
C HIS A 155 10.34 4.52 1.76
N THR A 156 9.77 3.40 2.19
CA THR A 156 9.04 2.49 1.30
C THR A 156 7.77 3.12 0.73
N MET A 157 6.98 3.78 1.57
CA MET A 157 5.70 4.35 1.16
C MET A 157 5.88 5.65 0.36
N MET A 158 6.67 6.60 0.86
CA MET A 158 6.85 7.92 0.28
C MET A 158 8.15 8.04 -0.51
N GLY A 159 9.26 7.55 0.05
CA GLY A 159 10.60 7.76 -0.51
C GLY A 159 11.09 9.20 -0.33
N ASP A 160 12.18 9.52 -1.01
CA ASP A 160 12.75 10.86 -1.07
C ASP A 160 12.74 11.29 -2.54
N PHE A 161 11.92 12.26 -2.90
CA PHE A 161 11.71 12.63 -4.30
C PHE A 161 11.39 14.11 -4.46
N ASN A 162 11.45 14.56 -5.71
CA ASN A 162 10.96 15.86 -6.13
C ASN A 162 10.05 15.70 -7.35
N ALA A 163 8.85 16.28 -7.28
CA ALA A 163 7.84 16.26 -8.33
C ALA A 163 7.77 17.60 -9.09
N ASN A 164 8.90 18.06 -9.60
CA ASN A 164 9.00 19.31 -10.36
C ASN A 164 8.80 19.09 -11.86
N GLY A 165 8.11 20.01 -12.54
CA GLY A 165 8.13 20.10 -14.01
C GLY A 165 7.59 18.90 -14.80
N GLY A 166 6.88 17.95 -14.17
CA GLY A 166 6.39 16.73 -14.83
C GLY A 166 7.39 15.57 -14.83
N SER A 167 8.49 15.66 -14.10
CA SER A 167 9.37 14.53 -13.79
C SER A 167 9.23 14.12 -12.32
N LEU A 168 9.50 12.85 -12.04
CA LEU A 168 9.61 12.32 -10.70
C LEU A 168 11.07 11.95 -10.48
N GLU A 169 11.81 12.86 -9.84
CA GLU A 169 13.26 12.73 -9.63
C GLU A 169 13.58 12.25 -8.21
N GLY A 170 14.73 11.60 -8.03
CA GLY A 170 15.18 11.07 -6.75
C GLY A 170 14.88 9.58 -6.59
N VAL A 171 14.43 9.20 -5.40
CA VAL A 171 14.20 7.81 -4.94
C VAL A 171 12.74 7.67 -4.45
N PRO A 172 11.74 7.88 -5.34
CA PRO A 172 10.33 7.88 -4.98
C PRO A 172 9.88 6.52 -4.44
N GLY A 173 9.02 6.51 -3.42
CA GLY A 173 8.43 5.29 -2.87
C GLY A 173 7.21 4.82 -3.66
N ILE A 174 6.43 3.91 -3.05
CA ILE A 174 5.22 3.35 -3.68
C ILE A 174 4.18 4.42 -4.00
N ILE A 175 3.89 5.34 -3.08
CA ILE A 175 2.85 6.37 -3.24
C ILE A 175 3.11 7.26 -4.46
N PRO A 176 4.27 7.91 -4.61
CA PRO A 176 4.51 8.78 -5.75
C PRO A 176 4.52 8.05 -7.10
N GLN A 177 5.15 6.87 -7.17
CA GLN A 177 5.16 6.05 -8.38
C GLN A 177 3.74 5.57 -8.75
N LEU A 178 2.94 5.15 -7.75
CA LEU A 178 1.56 4.71 -7.93
C LEU A 178 0.69 5.85 -8.46
N CYS A 179 0.82 7.07 -7.94
CA CYS A 179 0.09 8.21 -8.46
C CYS A 179 0.46 8.51 -9.91
N LYS A 180 1.74 8.50 -10.26
CA LYS A 180 2.19 8.73 -11.64
C LYS A 180 1.57 7.70 -12.60
N GLU A 181 1.80 6.41 -12.35
CA GLU A 181 1.29 5.33 -13.20
C GLU A 181 -0.25 5.27 -13.22
N LEU A 182 -0.93 5.62 -12.11
CA LEU A 182 -2.39 5.71 -12.07
C LEU A 182 -2.92 6.70 -13.11
N PHE A 183 -2.40 7.94 -13.11
CA PHE A 183 -2.89 8.96 -14.03
C PHE A 183 -2.45 8.70 -15.47
N GLU A 184 -1.23 8.22 -15.69
CA GLU A 184 -0.77 7.82 -17.03
C GLU A 184 -1.66 6.69 -17.61
N ARG A 185 -2.05 5.71 -16.78
CA ARG A 185 -2.99 4.66 -17.20
C ARG A 185 -4.41 5.19 -17.46
N ILE A 186 -4.85 6.22 -16.73
CA ILE A 186 -6.12 6.92 -17.01
C ILE A 186 -6.05 7.59 -18.38
N GLU A 187 -4.98 8.35 -18.65
CA GLU A 187 -4.76 9.04 -19.92
C GLU A 187 -4.77 8.04 -21.08
N ARG A 188 -3.97 6.96 -21.00
CA ARG A 188 -3.94 5.88 -22.01
C ARG A 188 -5.32 5.28 -22.31
N ARG A 189 -6.16 5.09 -21.28
CA ARG A 189 -7.53 4.54 -21.42
C ARG A 189 -8.52 5.51 -22.04
N LEU A 190 -8.33 6.82 -21.86
CA LEU A 190 -9.20 7.86 -22.40
C LEU A 190 -8.82 8.22 -23.85
N GLU A 191 -7.54 8.09 -24.21
CA GLU A 191 -7.05 8.31 -25.59
C GLU A 191 -7.53 7.27 -26.60
N HIS A 192 -7.89 6.07 -26.14
CA HIS A 192 -8.34 4.96 -26.97
C HIS A 192 -9.81 4.62 -26.72
N PRO A 193 -10.76 5.50 -27.11
CA PRO A 193 -12.18 5.26 -26.88
C PRO A 193 -12.66 4.04 -27.69
N GLU A 194 -13.47 3.21 -27.05
CA GLU A 194 -14.21 2.15 -27.71
C GLU A 194 -15.44 2.74 -28.41
N LYS A 195 -15.82 2.14 -29.55
CA LYS A 195 -16.97 2.62 -30.32
C LYS A 195 -18.24 2.42 -29.49
N ASP A 196 -19.08 3.45 -29.43
CA ASP A 196 -20.37 3.47 -28.72
C ASP A 196 -20.31 3.37 -27.18
N ILE A 197 -19.11 3.44 -26.58
CA ILE A 197 -18.90 3.46 -25.11
C ILE A 197 -18.36 4.83 -24.68
N VAL A 198 -19.06 5.50 -23.78
CA VAL A 198 -18.60 6.73 -23.13
C VAL A 198 -17.99 6.37 -21.78
N ARG A 199 -16.67 6.51 -21.65
CA ARG A 199 -15.92 6.22 -20.42
C ARG A 199 -15.59 7.52 -19.68
N THR A 200 -15.86 7.57 -18.38
CA THR A 200 -15.38 8.62 -17.49
C THR A 200 -14.66 8.01 -16.30
N ILE A 201 -13.55 8.63 -15.90
CA ILE A 201 -12.76 8.17 -14.76
C ILE A 201 -12.55 9.37 -13.83
N ASP A 202 -12.94 9.19 -12.57
CA ASP A 202 -12.81 10.20 -11.52
C ASP A 202 -11.90 9.68 -10.41
N VAL A 203 -10.95 10.53 -9.98
CA VAL A 203 -9.99 10.24 -8.92
C VAL A 203 -10.25 11.19 -7.76
N LYS A 204 -10.42 10.60 -6.59
CA LYS A 204 -10.63 11.31 -5.32
C LYS A 204 -9.52 10.96 -4.35
N LEU A 205 -9.02 11.96 -3.63
CA LEU A 205 -7.98 11.82 -2.61
C LEU A 205 -8.54 12.28 -1.26
N SER A 206 -8.31 11.46 -0.24
CA SER A 206 -8.59 11.80 1.15
C SER A 206 -7.43 11.29 2.02
N ALA A 207 -7.16 11.96 3.13
CA ALA A 207 -6.02 11.63 3.96
C ALA A 207 -6.32 11.88 5.44
N ILE A 208 -5.95 10.92 6.27
CA ILE A 208 -6.12 11.01 7.71
C ILE A 208 -4.82 10.70 8.45
N GLU A 209 -4.72 11.30 9.62
CA GLU A 209 -3.75 10.97 10.63
C GLU A 209 -4.48 10.33 11.83
N ILE A 210 -3.92 9.25 12.36
CA ILE A 210 -4.35 8.66 13.63
C ILE A 210 -3.21 8.87 14.62
N TYR A 211 -3.45 9.76 15.57
CA TYR A 211 -2.50 10.11 16.62
C TYR A 211 -3.20 10.06 17.97
N ASN A 212 -2.63 9.33 18.93
CA ASN A 212 -3.20 9.18 20.27
C ASN A 212 -4.69 8.76 20.26
N GLU A 213 -5.05 7.78 19.41
CA GLU A 213 -6.43 7.28 19.20
C GLU A 213 -7.44 8.37 18.75
N GLN A 214 -6.95 9.51 18.25
CA GLN A 214 -7.75 10.54 17.63
C GLN A 214 -7.49 10.57 16.12
N VAL A 215 -8.57 10.65 15.34
CA VAL A 215 -8.50 10.79 13.88
C VAL A 215 -8.52 12.27 13.54
N ARG A 216 -7.60 12.71 12.68
CA ARG A 216 -7.51 14.07 12.15
C ARG A 216 -7.52 14.05 10.64
N ASP A 217 -8.06 15.10 10.05
CA ASP A 217 -8.07 15.31 8.61
C ASP A 217 -6.78 16.04 8.18
N LEU A 218 -5.98 15.42 7.32
CA LEU A 218 -4.74 16.03 6.81
C LEU A 218 -5.02 17.13 5.77
N PHE A 219 -6.25 17.21 5.24
CA PHE A 219 -6.69 18.26 4.31
C PHE A 219 -7.67 19.24 4.97
N TYR A 220 -7.60 19.40 6.29
CA TYR A 220 -8.53 20.22 7.05
C TYR A 220 -8.70 21.65 6.51
N ARG A 221 -7.65 22.24 5.93
CA ARG A 221 -7.67 23.60 5.34
C ARG A 221 -8.69 23.75 4.20
N SER A 222 -9.05 22.65 3.55
CA SER A 222 -10.05 22.62 2.49
C SER A 222 -11.49 22.65 3.02
N THR A 223 -11.68 22.54 4.33
CA THR A 223 -13.00 22.60 4.98
C THR A 223 -13.12 23.88 5.80
N PRO A 224 -14.03 24.81 5.45
CA PRO A 224 -14.26 26.02 6.22
C PRO A 224 -14.55 25.74 7.71
N GLY A 225 -13.88 26.48 8.60
CA GLY A 225 -14.06 26.34 10.05
C GLY A 225 -13.37 25.13 10.69
N ARG A 226 -12.71 24.26 9.92
CA ARG A 226 -11.92 23.14 10.46
C ARG A 226 -10.51 23.60 10.82
N THR A 227 -9.99 23.09 11.93
CA THR A 227 -8.62 23.36 12.38
C THR A 227 -7.83 22.05 12.43
N LYS A 228 -6.50 22.15 12.51
CA LYS A 228 -5.61 20.98 12.65
C LYS A 228 -5.95 20.08 13.83
N ASN A 229 -6.47 20.66 14.92
CA ASN A 229 -6.83 19.93 16.14
C ASN A 229 -8.25 19.39 16.13
N THR A 230 -9.02 19.58 15.06
CA THR A 230 -10.39 19.07 14.96
C THR A 230 -10.36 17.54 14.88
N VAL A 231 -10.89 16.89 15.91
CA VAL A 231 -11.01 15.42 15.97
C VAL A 231 -12.21 14.99 15.13
N MET A 232 -11.95 14.06 14.21
CA MET A 232 -12.94 13.50 13.29
C MET A 232 -13.66 12.32 13.93
N LYS A 233 -14.97 12.20 13.64
CA LYS A 233 -15.79 11.09 14.16
C LYS A 233 -15.71 9.90 13.23
N VAL A 234 -15.42 8.72 13.78
CA VAL A 234 -15.50 7.45 13.04
C VAL A 234 -16.90 6.88 13.21
N ARG A 235 -17.55 6.54 12.09
CA ARG A 235 -18.87 5.90 12.03
C ARG A 235 -18.75 4.56 11.31
N LYS A 236 -19.82 3.76 11.35
CA LYS A 236 -19.89 2.47 10.66
C LYS A 236 -21.07 2.45 9.70
N HIS A 237 -20.80 2.18 8.43
CA HIS A 237 -21.80 1.85 7.44
C HIS A 237 -22.05 0.34 7.42
N PRO A 238 -23.30 -0.14 7.26
CA PRO A 238 -23.60 -1.57 7.22
C PRO A 238 -22.83 -2.34 6.15
N THR A 239 -22.63 -1.74 4.97
CA THR A 239 -21.96 -2.38 3.83
C THR A 239 -20.52 -1.92 3.61
N GLU A 240 -20.16 -0.69 3.97
CA GLU A 240 -18.85 -0.11 3.66
C GLU A 240 -17.86 -0.19 4.82
N GLY A 241 -18.31 -0.64 6.00
CA GLY A 241 -17.47 -0.72 7.20
C GLY A 241 -17.28 0.64 7.87
N ALA A 242 -16.18 0.79 8.61
CA ALA A 242 -15.89 2.04 9.30
C ALA A 242 -15.45 3.13 8.33
N PHE A 243 -15.94 4.36 8.53
CA PHE A 243 -15.56 5.53 7.74
C PHE A 243 -15.47 6.77 8.63
N VAL A 244 -14.76 7.78 8.14
CA VAL A 244 -14.59 9.07 8.84
C VAL A 244 -15.65 10.04 8.36
N ASP A 245 -16.48 10.52 9.27
CA ASP A 245 -17.58 11.44 8.98
C ASP A 245 -17.06 12.82 8.54
N GLN A 246 -17.63 13.36 7.46
CA GLN A 246 -17.28 14.66 6.89
C GLN A 246 -15.79 14.85 6.53
N LEU A 247 -15.06 13.77 6.23
CA LEU A 247 -13.67 13.88 5.77
C LEU A 247 -13.56 14.74 4.51
N ALA A 248 -12.54 15.60 4.42
CA ALA A 248 -12.29 16.34 3.19
C ALA A 248 -11.89 15.39 2.06
N VAL A 249 -12.50 15.60 0.89
CA VAL A 249 -12.24 14.80 -0.32
C VAL A 249 -11.86 15.76 -1.43
N LEU A 250 -10.66 15.60 -1.97
CA LEU A 250 -10.09 16.42 -3.02
C LEU A 250 -10.12 15.66 -4.35
N ASN A 251 -10.19 16.37 -5.48
CA ASN A 251 -10.37 15.76 -6.81
C ASN A 251 -9.19 16.13 -7.73
N PRO A 252 -7.98 15.60 -7.49
CA PRO A 252 -6.81 15.93 -8.30
C PRO A 252 -7.03 15.56 -9.78
N LYS A 253 -6.53 16.38 -10.69
CA LYS A 253 -6.68 16.22 -12.14
C LYS A 253 -5.43 15.71 -12.84
N SER A 254 -4.29 15.69 -12.15
CA SER A 254 -3.05 15.10 -12.62
C SER A 254 -2.29 14.44 -11.47
N TRP A 255 -1.32 13.58 -11.79
CA TRP A 255 -0.46 13.00 -10.76
C TRP A 255 0.35 14.08 -10.03
N VAL A 256 0.79 15.13 -10.72
CA VAL A 256 1.53 16.25 -10.10
C VAL A 256 0.67 16.97 -9.05
N GLU A 257 -0.60 17.24 -9.37
CA GLU A 257 -1.54 17.81 -8.41
C GLU A 257 -1.78 16.86 -7.23
N CYS A 258 -1.97 15.57 -7.51
CA CYS A 258 -2.15 14.55 -6.49
C CYS A 258 -0.96 14.52 -5.51
N LEU A 259 0.27 14.53 -6.00
CA LEU A 259 1.47 14.54 -5.16
C LEU A 259 1.63 15.81 -4.35
N LYS A 260 1.35 16.99 -4.92
CA LYS A 260 1.34 18.25 -4.16
C LYS A 260 0.37 18.20 -2.99
N LEU A 261 -0.82 17.62 -3.19
CA LEU A 261 -1.80 17.43 -2.11
C LEU A 261 -1.27 16.47 -1.04
N ILE A 262 -0.68 15.34 -1.45
CA ILE A 262 -0.08 14.36 -0.53
C ILE A 262 1.06 15.00 0.28
N GLU A 263 1.99 15.69 -0.37
CA GLU A 263 3.10 16.41 0.27
C GLU A 263 2.60 17.48 1.25
N ALA A 264 1.55 18.22 0.89
CA ALA A 264 0.91 19.16 1.82
C ALA A 264 0.37 18.45 3.06
N GLY A 265 -0.29 17.30 2.89
CA GLY A 265 -0.76 16.46 4.01
C GLY A 265 0.39 15.93 4.88
N VAL A 266 1.50 15.50 4.27
CA VAL A 266 2.70 15.05 4.98
C VAL A 266 3.36 16.21 5.73
N SER A 267 3.43 17.40 5.13
CA SER A 267 3.99 18.59 5.77
C SER A 267 3.19 18.99 7.02
N GLU A 268 1.87 18.85 6.99
CA GLU A 268 1.04 19.08 8.18
C GLU A 268 1.38 18.12 9.32
N ARG A 269 1.75 16.87 9.02
CA ARG A 269 2.29 15.92 10.00
C ARG A 269 3.64 16.41 10.58
N THR A 270 4.55 16.88 9.73
CA THR A 270 5.90 17.29 10.13
C THR A 270 5.94 18.57 10.98
N VAL A 271 5.08 19.55 10.73
CA VAL A 271 5.06 20.82 11.51
C VAL A 271 4.64 20.62 12.96
N ALA A 272 3.93 19.53 13.30
CA ALA A 272 3.62 19.19 14.70
C ALA A 272 4.85 18.70 15.49
N ALA A 273 5.92 18.27 14.81
CA ALA A 273 7.09 17.62 15.40
C ALA A 273 8.04 18.56 16.17
N THR A 274 7.70 19.84 16.36
CA THR A 274 8.63 20.80 16.97
C THR A 274 8.86 20.52 18.45
N LEU A 275 10.14 20.33 18.77
CA LEU A 275 10.87 20.31 20.06
C LEU A 275 11.18 18.95 20.71
N MET A 276 10.51 17.84 20.41
CA MET A 276 10.90 16.52 20.98
C MET A 276 10.41 15.32 20.15
N ASN A 277 11.23 14.86 19.18
CA ASN A 277 11.14 13.60 18.39
C ASN A 277 10.50 13.71 16.99
N SER A 278 10.82 12.75 16.12
CA SER A 278 10.24 12.62 14.77
C SER A 278 8.78 12.15 14.86
N GLU A 279 7.80 13.05 14.71
CA GLU A 279 6.35 12.75 14.76
C GLU A 279 5.92 11.58 13.85
N SER A 280 6.62 11.36 12.72
CA SER A 280 6.33 10.26 11.79
C SER A 280 6.49 8.85 12.39
N SER A 281 7.21 8.71 13.51
CA SER A 281 7.26 7.44 14.24
C SER A 281 6.09 7.23 15.19
N ARG A 282 5.25 8.25 15.38
CA ARG A 282 4.27 8.34 16.45
C ARG A 282 2.82 8.50 15.99
N SER A 283 2.59 8.81 14.73
CA SER A 283 1.25 8.78 14.14
C SER A 283 1.17 7.80 12.98
N HIS A 284 -0.02 7.24 12.77
CA HIS A 284 -0.32 6.47 11.57
C HIS A 284 -0.89 7.41 10.53
N SER A 285 -0.51 7.24 9.27
CA SER A 285 -1.05 8.01 8.16
C SER A 285 -1.74 7.08 7.18
N VAL A 286 -2.93 7.46 6.73
CA VAL A 286 -3.70 6.74 5.70
C VAL A 286 -4.04 7.71 4.59
N PHE A 287 -3.46 7.49 3.42
CA PHE A 287 -3.88 8.15 2.18
C PHE A 287 -4.80 7.19 1.43
N GLN A 288 -6.03 7.63 1.16
CA GLN A 288 -6.99 6.85 0.39
C GLN A 288 -7.24 7.53 -0.96
N ILE A 289 -6.92 6.81 -2.03
CA ILE A 289 -7.29 7.16 -3.40
C ILE A 289 -8.55 6.37 -3.75
N THR A 290 -9.62 7.05 -4.16
CA THR A 290 -10.84 6.41 -4.66
C THR A 290 -10.93 6.64 -6.16
N LEU A 291 -10.90 5.54 -6.93
CA LEU A 291 -11.00 5.54 -8.38
C LEU A 291 -12.40 5.07 -8.78
N THR A 292 -13.15 5.95 -9.44
CA THR A 292 -14.49 5.66 -9.96
C THR A 292 -14.43 5.62 -11.48
N GLN A 293 -14.80 4.48 -12.06
CA GLN A 293 -14.89 4.29 -13.51
C GLN A 293 -16.36 4.16 -13.88
N LYS A 294 -16.83 4.98 -14.82
CA LYS A 294 -18.19 4.85 -15.38
C LYS A 294 -18.10 4.60 -16.87
N GLU A 295 -18.81 3.59 -17.31
CA GLU A 295 -18.93 3.23 -18.72
C GLU A 295 -20.40 3.26 -19.09
N SER A 296 -20.75 4.16 -20.01
CA SER A 296 -22.12 4.35 -20.49
C SER A 296 -22.23 3.86 -21.93
N ILE A 297 -23.11 2.89 -22.19
CA ILE A 297 -23.41 2.37 -23.53
C ILE A 297 -24.77 2.91 -23.96
N HIS A 298 -24.81 3.51 -25.15
CA HIS A 298 -26.07 3.86 -25.79
C HIS A 298 -26.59 2.65 -26.54
N ILE A 299 -27.56 1.95 -25.96
CA ILE A 299 -28.29 0.88 -26.67
C ILE A 299 -29.14 1.59 -27.73
N ARG A 300 -28.68 1.58 -28.98
CA ARG A 300 -29.52 2.02 -30.10
C ARG A 300 -30.65 1.02 -30.21
N SER A 301 -31.89 1.46 -30.05
CA SER A 301 -33.02 0.62 -30.44
C SER A 301 -33.04 0.51 -31.97
N ASP A 302 -33.52 -0.60 -32.50
CA ASP A 302 -33.80 -0.77 -33.93
C ASP A 302 -34.98 0.10 -34.41
N ASP A 303 -35.63 0.82 -33.49
CA ASP A 303 -36.72 1.75 -33.78
C ASP A 303 -36.17 3.19 -33.92
N PRO A 304 -36.08 3.74 -35.14
CA PRO A 304 -35.61 5.11 -35.37
C PRO A 304 -36.47 6.20 -34.69
N ASN A 305 -37.60 5.87 -34.07
CA ASN A 305 -38.43 6.77 -33.28
C ASN A 305 -38.26 6.65 -31.76
N ASP A 306 -37.44 5.73 -31.25
CA ASP A 306 -37.19 5.61 -29.80
C ASP A 306 -36.21 6.68 -29.31
N ARG A 307 -36.77 7.84 -28.98
CA ARG A 307 -36.03 8.96 -28.38
C ARG A 307 -35.76 8.76 -26.88
N PHE A 308 -36.09 7.59 -26.31
CA PHE A 308 -36.09 7.33 -24.88
C PHE A 308 -35.14 6.22 -24.42
N SER A 309 -34.35 5.62 -25.32
CA SER A 309 -33.32 4.64 -24.93
C SER A 309 -32.28 5.28 -24.01
N LYS A 310 -32.45 5.12 -22.69
CA LYS A 310 -31.52 5.66 -21.70
C LYS A 310 -30.19 4.91 -21.79
N PRO A 311 -29.04 5.60 -21.76
CA PRO A 311 -27.75 4.91 -21.72
C PRO A 311 -27.66 4.09 -20.43
N VAL A 312 -27.31 2.81 -20.58
CA VAL A 312 -27.02 1.96 -19.42
C VAL A 312 -25.61 2.30 -18.97
N THR A 313 -25.46 2.69 -17.70
CA THR A 313 -24.18 3.12 -17.12
C THR A 313 -23.74 2.15 -16.05
N ASN A 314 -22.66 1.42 -16.31
CA ASN A 314 -21.99 0.65 -15.28
C ASN A 314 -21.04 1.57 -14.50
N THR A 315 -21.11 1.53 -13.17
CA THR A 315 -20.20 2.26 -12.28
C THR A 315 -19.40 1.27 -11.46
N ARG A 316 -18.07 1.38 -11.54
CA ARG A 316 -17.11 0.58 -10.78
C ARG A 316 -16.30 1.49 -9.87
N VAL A 317 -16.15 1.11 -8.60
CA VAL A 317 -15.46 1.91 -7.59
C VAL A 317 -14.40 1.10 -6.89
N SER A 318 -13.15 1.55 -6.93
CA SER A 318 -12.07 0.96 -6.12
C SER A 318 -11.56 1.98 -5.11
N ARG A 319 -11.03 1.48 -4.00
CA ARG A 319 -10.38 2.29 -2.95
C ARG A 319 -8.98 1.72 -2.77
N ILE A 320 -7.97 2.57 -2.80
CA ILE A 320 -6.57 2.21 -2.59
C ILE A 320 -6.14 2.90 -1.30
N ASN A 321 -5.99 2.12 -0.23
CA ASN A 321 -5.51 2.59 1.06
C ASN A 321 -4.00 2.41 1.14
N LEU A 322 -3.27 3.52 1.27
CA LEU A 322 -1.82 3.58 1.38
C LEU A 322 -1.47 4.03 2.79
N VAL A 323 -0.97 3.10 3.61
CA VAL A 323 -0.85 3.25 5.05
C VAL A 323 0.61 3.23 5.49
N ASP A 324 1.04 4.30 6.15
CA ASP A 324 2.33 4.39 6.84
C ASP A 324 2.06 4.29 8.35
N LEU A 325 2.33 3.12 8.94
CA LEU A 325 2.09 2.92 10.38
C LEU A 325 3.21 3.54 11.21
N ALA A 326 2.88 3.88 12.46
CA ALA A 326 3.84 4.28 13.48
C ALA A 326 4.87 3.17 13.79
N GLY A 327 5.93 3.52 14.52
CA GLY A 327 6.94 2.58 14.99
C GLY A 327 6.35 1.49 15.91
N SER A 328 6.71 0.24 15.66
CA SER A 328 6.27 -0.92 16.46
C SER A 328 7.17 -1.24 17.66
N GLU A 329 8.21 -0.45 17.90
CA GLU A 329 9.16 -0.72 18.97
C GLU A 329 8.54 -0.58 20.36
N ARG A 330 9.04 -1.40 21.29
CA ARG A 330 8.62 -1.33 22.69
C ARG A 330 9.08 -0.03 23.34
N VAL A 331 8.19 0.55 24.16
CA VAL A 331 8.43 1.81 24.88
C VAL A 331 9.69 1.78 25.76
N LYS A 332 10.05 0.60 26.29
CA LYS A 332 11.28 0.45 27.09
C LYS A 332 12.55 0.79 26.30
N LYS A 333 12.56 0.54 24.99
CA LYS A 333 13.70 0.79 24.11
C LYS A 333 13.76 2.26 23.65
N SER A 334 12.64 2.99 23.69
CA SER A 334 12.58 4.39 23.26
C SER A 334 13.06 5.39 24.32
N GLY A 335 13.24 4.96 25.58
CA GLY A 335 13.66 5.84 26.67
C GLY A 335 12.65 6.94 27.03
N ALA A 336 11.40 6.81 26.57
CA ALA A 336 10.37 7.83 26.77
C ALA A 336 9.99 7.98 28.26
N GLN A 337 9.96 9.23 28.76
CA GLN A 337 9.58 9.58 30.13
C GLN A 337 8.40 10.56 30.16
N GLY A 338 7.64 10.58 31.25
CA GLY A 338 6.57 11.56 31.49
C GLY A 338 5.44 11.51 30.44
N GLN A 339 5.15 12.64 29.80
CA GLN A 339 4.08 12.74 28.79
C GLN A 339 4.38 11.90 27.53
N ASN A 340 5.65 11.80 27.14
CA ASN A 340 6.09 10.95 26.02
C ASN A 340 5.84 9.45 26.28
N LEU A 341 5.84 9.02 27.54
CA LEU A 341 5.54 7.64 27.92
C LEU A 341 4.05 7.32 27.71
N LYS A 342 3.16 8.24 28.08
CA LYS A 342 1.71 8.09 27.85
C LYS A 342 1.40 8.02 26.36
N GLU A 343 2.01 8.89 25.58
CA GLU A 343 1.88 8.91 24.13
C GLU A 343 2.39 7.61 23.48
N ALA A 344 3.61 7.18 23.84
CA ALA A 344 4.18 5.93 23.35
C ALA A 344 3.35 4.70 23.76
N ALA A 345 2.66 4.75 24.92
CA ALA A 345 1.72 3.72 25.33
C ALA A 345 0.46 3.69 24.44
N THR A 346 -0.12 4.85 24.10
CA THR A 346 -1.29 4.92 23.19
C THR A 346 -0.94 4.46 21.77
N ILE A 347 0.24 4.82 21.27
CA ILE A 347 0.69 4.36 19.95
C ILE A 347 0.81 2.84 19.94
N ASN A 348 1.43 2.28 20.98
CA ASN A 348 1.53 0.84 21.13
C ASN A 348 0.18 0.17 21.40
N GLN A 349 -0.82 0.87 21.94
CA GLN A 349 -2.18 0.35 22.06
C GLN A 349 -2.75 0.02 20.67
N SER A 350 -2.69 0.95 19.72
CA SER A 350 -3.21 0.73 18.36
C SER A 350 -2.57 -0.47 17.66
N LEU A 351 -1.24 -0.61 17.76
CA LEU A 351 -0.49 -1.73 17.17
C LEU A 351 -0.69 -3.05 17.93
N SER A 352 -0.85 -2.99 19.25
CA SER A 352 -1.17 -4.16 20.07
C SER A 352 -2.57 -4.68 19.75
N THR A 353 -3.55 -3.79 19.59
CA THR A 353 -4.89 -4.14 19.16
C THR A 353 -4.88 -4.72 17.74
N LEU A 354 -4.10 -4.13 16.83
CA LEU A 354 -3.90 -4.69 15.49
C LEU A 354 -3.36 -6.12 15.56
N LYS A 355 -2.43 -6.41 16.48
CA LYS A 355 -1.96 -7.78 16.72
C LYS A 355 -3.05 -8.74 17.20
N LYS A 356 -3.87 -8.32 18.17
CA LYS A 356 -5.02 -9.12 18.64
C LYS A 356 -6.01 -9.40 17.49
N VAL A 357 -6.26 -8.40 16.65
CA VAL A 357 -7.14 -8.54 15.48
C VAL A 357 -6.60 -9.58 14.50
N ILE A 358 -5.31 -9.54 14.18
CA ILE A 358 -4.68 -10.55 13.30
C ILE A 358 -4.77 -11.94 13.93
N ASP A 359 -4.42 -12.08 15.21
CA ASP A 359 -4.49 -13.38 15.90
C ASP A 359 -5.92 -13.95 15.88
N ALA A 360 -6.93 -13.09 16.09
CA ALA A 360 -8.34 -13.48 16.03
C ALA A 360 -8.79 -13.87 14.62
N LEU A 361 -8.39 -13.12 13.59
CA LEU A 361 -8.67 -13.42 12.19
C LEU A 361 -8.08 -14.76 11.76
N VAL A 362 -6.81 -15.01 12.10
CA VAL A 362 -6.12 -16.26 11.80
C VAL A 362 -6.79 -17.43 12.53
N THR A 363 -7.18 -17.24 13.80
CA THR A 363 -7.90 -18.26 14.57
C THR A 363 -9.24 -18.61 13.90
N ASN A 364 -10.03 -17.60 13.52
CA ASN A 364 -11.31 -17.82 12.86
C ASN A 364 -11.17 -18.46 11.47
N SER A 365 -10.13 -18.11 10.71
CA SER A 365 -9.87 -18.72 9.39
C SER A 365 -9.59 -20.24 9.46
N ARG A 366 -9.08 -20.71 10.59
CA ARG A 366 -8.78 -22.13 10.83
C ARG A 366 -9.94 -22.87 11.50
N GLU A 367 -10.97 -22.16 11.95
CA GLU A 367 -12.14 -22.75 12.61
C GLU A 367 -13.27 -22.90 11.58
N PRO A 368 -13.57 -24.14 11.12
CA PRO A 368 -14.59 -24.38 10.11
C PRO A 368 -16.01 -24.12 10.60
N ASN A 369 -16.25 -24.07 11.92
CA ASN A 369 -17.57 -23.79 12.48
C ASN A 369 -17.72 -22.30 12.85
N PRO A 370 -18.51 -21.49 12.10
CA PRO A 370 -18.70 -20.08 12.40
C PRO A 370 -19.26 -19.78 13.80
N LYS A 371 -19.94 -20.75 14.42
CA LYS A 371 -20.48 -20.59 15.80
C LYS A 371 -19.37 -20.57 16.86
N LYS A 372 -18.17 -21.05 16.53
CA LYS A 372 -16.99 -21.03 17.41
C LYS A 372 -16.05 -19.87 17.12
N HIS A 373 -16.37 -19.03 16.12
CA HIS A 373 -15.56 -17.85 15.81
C HIS A 373 -15.53 -16.90 16.99
N ILE A 374 -14.33 -16.46 17.33
CA ILE A 374 -14.13 -15.44 18.35
C ILE A 374 -14.41 -14.06 17.78
N ILE A 375 -14.90 -13.17 18.63
CA ILE A 375 -15.18 -11.79 18.24
C ILE A 375 -13.87 -11.08 17.95
N ILE A 376 -13.74 -10.55 16.74
CA ILE A 376 -12.54 -9.81 16.33
C ILE A 376 -12.61 -8.40 16.94
N PRO A 377 -11.60 -7.97 17.73
CA PRO A 377 -11.65 -6.74 18.52
C PRO A 377 -11.37 -5.46 17.71
N PHE A 378 -11.96 -5.32 16.51
CA PHE A 378 -11.75 -4.13 15.66
C PHE A 378 -12.09 -2.81 16.35
N ARG A 379 -13.02 -2.82 17.31
CA ARG A 379 -13.50 -1.63 18.03
C ARG A 379 -12.55 -1.12 19.12
N GLU A 380 -11.51 -1.87 19.47
CA GLU A 380 -10.57 -1.50 20.54
C GLU A 380 -9.56 -0.41 20.13
N SER A 381 -9.47 -0.08 18.84
CA SER A 381 -8.64 1.03 18.33
C SER A 381 -9.24 1.64 17.06
N MET A 382 -9.08 2.95 16.88
CA MET A 382 -9.47 3.67 15.66
C MET A 382 -8.77 3.11 14.42
N LEU A 383 -7.49 2.74 14.55
CA LEU A 383 -6.72 2.15 13.46
C LEU A 383 -7.38 0.84 12.99
N THR A 384 -7.67 -0.07 13.92
CA THR A 384 -8.28 -1.36 13.57
C THR A 384 -9.71 -1.21 13.07
N MET A 385 -10.47 -0.24 13.58
CA MET A 385 -11.78 0.06 13.03
C MET A 385 -11.69 0.46 11.56
N LEU A 386 -10.80 1.40 11.23
CA LEU A 386 -10.62 1.90 9.86
C LEU A 386 -10.02 0.85 8.92
N LEU A 387 -9.18 -0.04 9.43
CA LEU A 387 -8.62 -1.17 8.67
C LEU A 387 -9.52 -2.41 8.62
N SER A 388 -10.70 -2.40 9.23
CA SER A 388 -11.56 -3.60 9.32
C SER A 388 -11.99 -4.14 7.97
N HIS A 389 -12.01 -3.31 6.93
CA HIS A 389 -12.30 -3.73 5.57
C HIS A 389 -11.06 -4.26 4.83
N SER A 390 -9.87 -3.82 5.27
CA SER A 390 -8.59 -4.25 4.70
C SER A 390 -8.12 -5.59 5.26
N LEU A 391 -8.57 -5.98 6.46
CA LEU A 391 -8.16 -7.19 7.18
C LEU A 391 -9.39 -8.04 7.49
N GLY A 392 -9.51 -9.21 6.87
CA GLY A 392 -10.69 -10.08 6.95
C GLY A 392 -11.91 -9.59 6.15
N GLY A 393 -11.73 -8.58 5.29
CA GLY A 393 -12.81 -7.93 4.54
C GLY A 393 -12.61 -7.98 3.03
N ASN A 394 -13.31 -7.10 2.31
CA ASN A 394 -13.24 -7.01 0.85
C ASN A 394 -12.11 -6.08 0.41
N SER A 395 -10.87 -6.58 0.43
CA SER A 395 -9.70 -5.83 -0.03
C SER A 395 -8.57 -6.76 -0.40
N LYS A 396 -7.92 -6.52 -1.54
CA LYS A 396 -6.63 -7.13 -1.88
C LYS A 396 -5.57 -6.43 -1.04
N THR A 397 -5.02 -7.11 -0.04
CA THR A 397 -4.20 -6.46 0.99
C THR A 397 -2.75 -6.97 0.97
N THR A 398 -1.82 -6.01 0.99
CA THR A 398 -0.38 -6.24 1.06
C THR A 398 0.21 -5.60 2.32
N MET A 399 0.91 -6.41 3.12
CA MET A 399 1.74 -5.95 4.23
C MET A 399 3.20 -5.88 3.78
N ILE A 400 3.86 -4.76 4.02
CA ILE A 400 5.32 -4.64 3.85
C ILE A 400 5.97 -4.49 5.23
N ALA A 401 6.59 -5.55 5.72
CA ALA A 401 7.29 -5.55 6.98
C ALA A 401 8.74 -5.06 6.77
N CYS A 402 9.01 -3.84 7.23
CA CYS A 402 10.31 -3.19 7.13
C CYS A 402 11.16 -3.52 8.36
N VAL A 403 12.36 -4.07 8.15
CA VAL A 403 13.24 -4.55 9.23
C VAL A 403 14.65 -3.96 9.13
N SER A 404 15.36 -3.93 10.27
CA SER A 404 16.75 -3.50 10.35
C SER A 404 17.67 -4.73 10.23
N PRO A 405 18.79 -4.62 9.51
CA PRO A 405 19.79 -5.70 9.46
C PRO A 405 20.76 -5.69 10.66
N HIS A 406 20.69 -4.71 11.55
CA HIS A 406 21.70 -4.53 12.60
C HIS A 406 21.35 -5.30 13.88
N HIS A 407 22.37 -5.88 14.54
CA HIS A 407 22.20 -6.70 15.73
C HIS A 407 21.56 -5.97 16.93
N ASP A 408 21.83 -4.67 17.12
CA ASP A 408 21.12 -3.84 18.12
C ASP A 408 19.59 -3.86 17.97
N ASN A 409 19.10 -4.17 16.77
CA ASN A 409 17.70 -4.21 16.40
C ASN A 409 17.17 -5.63 16.20
N GLN A 410 17.95 -6.67 16.51
CA GLN A 410 17.60 -8.06 16.28
C GLN A 410 16.27 -8.44 16.93
N GLU A 411 16.05 -8.08 18.20
CA GLU A 411 14.83 -8.45 18.91
C GLU A 411 13.57 -7.86 18.26
N GLU A 412 13.61 -6.57 17.92
CA GLU A 412 12.49 -5.87 17.26
C GLU A 412 12.28 -6.36 15.81
N THR A 413 13.37 -6.75 15.13
CA THR A 413 13.34 -7.38 13.82
C THR A 413 12.67 -8.75 13.88
N LEU A 414 13.03 -9.61 14.83
CA LEU A 414 12.41 -10.92 15.04
C LEU A 414 10.92 -10.79 15.39
N LEU A 415 10.56 -9.82 16.23
CA LEU A 415 9.15 -9.53 16.53
C LEU A 415 8.36 -9.13 15.29
N THR A 416 8.95 -8.29 14.43
CA THR A 416 8.36 -7.86 13.15
C THR A 416 8.18 -9.04 12.20
N LEU A 417 9.19 -9.92 12.07
CA LEU A 417 9.12 -11.12 11.22
C LEU A 417 8.04 -12.10 11.69
N ARG A 418 7.99 -12.41 12.99
CA ARG A 418 6.95 -13.28 13.56
C ARG A 418 5.55 -12.71 13.36
N TYR A 419 5.42 -11.39 13.53
CA TYR A 419 4.16 -10.70 13.31
C TYR A 419 3.70 -10.78 11.84
N ALA A 420 4.61 -10.49 10.90
CA ALA A 420 4.35 -10.61 9.47
C ALA A 420 3.99 -12.05 9.08
N ASN A 421 4.64 -13.05 9.69
CA ASN A 421 4.35 -14.46 9.41
C ASN A 421 2.94 -14.85 9.85
N ARG A 422 2.45 -14.31 10.97
CA ARG A 422 1.05 -14.49 11.40
C ARG A 422 0.08 -13.83 10.44
N ALA A 423 0.38 -12.62 9.95
CA ALA A 423 -0.49 -11.89 9.04
C ALA A 423 -0.79 -12.65 7.73
N LYS A 424 0.12 -13.53 7.27
CA LYS A 424 -0.13 -14.41 6.11
C LYS A 424 -1.36 -15.30 6.28
N GLY A 425 -1.72 -15.65 7.51
CA GLY A 425 -2.88 -16.50 7.79
C GLY A 425 -4.22 -15.77 7.72
N ILE A 426 -4.23 -14.45 7.51
CA ILE A 426 -5.47 -13.69 7.33
C ILE A 426 -6.02 -14.01 5.95
N VAL A 427 -7.30 -14.39 5.91
CA VAL A 427 -8.06 -14.59 4.68
C VAL A 427 -8.99 -13.40 4.48
N ASN A 428 -8.89 -12.75 3.33
CA ASN A 428 -9.76 -11.67 2.87
C ASN A 428 -10.78 -12.21 1.85
N HIS A 429 -11.96 -11.60 1.82
CA HIS A 429 -13.07 -12.02 0.96
C HIS A 429 -13.29 -10.96 -0.13
N THR A 430 -12.55 -11.09 -1.23
CA THR A 430 -12.42 -10.01 -2.22
C THR A 430 -13.43 -10.12 -3.34
N LYS A 431 -14.00 -8.98 -3.71
CA LYS A 431 -14.97 -8.87 -4.80
C LYS A 431 -14.80 -7.54 -5.54
N ILE A 432 -15.23 -7.55 -6.79
CA ILE A 432 -15.36 -6.35 -7.60
C ILE A 432 -16.52 -5.52 -7.06
N ASN A 433 -16.33 -4.20 -7.03
CA ASN A 433 -17.33 -3.25 -6.54
C ASN A 433 -17.89 -2.50 -7.75
N GLU A 434 -18.91 -3.09 -8.37
CA GLU A 434 -19.62 -2.55 -9.52
C GLU A 434 -21.14 -2.69 -9.35
N ASP A 435 -21.92 -1.94 -10.13
CA ASP A 435 -23.38 -2.02 -10.10
C ASP A 435 -23.87 -3.26 -10.87
N ASP A 436 -24.21 -4.31 -10.11
CA ASP A 436 -24.68 -5.60 -10.65
C ASP A 436 -25.92 -5.46 -11.56
N ALA A 437 -26.77 -4.44 -11.36
CA ALA A 437 -27.96 -4.22 -12.16
C ALA A 437 -27.60 -3.64 -13.55
N ALA A 438 -26.66 -2.71 -13.59
CA ALA A 438 -26.15 -2.17 -14.84
C ALA A 438 -25.35 -3.23 -15.63
N LYS A 439 -24.55 -4.06 -14.95
CA LYS A 439 -23.77 -5.13 -15.58
C LYS A 439 -24.62 -6.19 -16.28
N LYS A 440 -25.78 -6.56 -15.74
CA LYS A 440 -26.69 -7.53 -16.37
C LYS A 440 -27.47 -6.95 -17.55
N ALA A 441 -27.55 -5.62 -17.63
CA ALA A 441 -28.26 -4.90 -18.69
C ALA A 441 -27.34 -4.50 -19.86
N LEU A 442 -26.03 -4.43 -19.62
CA LEU A 442 -24.97 -4.38 -20.64
C LEU A 442 -24.62 -5.80 -21.10
#